data_AF-A0A832WUV2-F1
#
_entry.id   AF-A0A832WUV2-F1
#
_cell.length_a   1.000
_cell.length_b   1.000
_cell.length_c   1.000
_cell.angle_alpha   90.00
_cell.angle_beta   90.00
_cell.angle_gamma   90.00
#
_symmetry.space_group_name_H-M   'P 1'
#
loop_
_entity.id
_entity.type
_entity.pdbx_description
1 polymer ?
#
loop_
_entity_poly.entity_id
_entity_poly.type
_entity_poly.pdbx_seq_one_letter_code
_entity_poly.pdbx_strand_id
1 'polypeptide(L)' 'HGHEFHYSKVEYTGSNKNDFAFEMKRGVGITGKYDGLLKNKTVASYIHTHTSCLPDFAYNFTQSIIDGK' A
#
# COMPACT_ATOMS: atom_id res chain seq x y z
N HIS A 1 -8.05 1.69 -7.65
CA HIS A 1 -7.80 1.37 -9.07
C HIS A 1 -6.33 1.55 -9.34
N GLY A 2 -5.68 0.55 -9.92
CA GLY A 2 -4.23 0.52 -10.12
C GLY A 2 -3.82 -0.77 -10.82
N HIS A 3 -2.53 -0.92 -11.04
CA HIS A 3 -1.95 -2.14 -11.57
C HIS A 3 -0.64 -2.43 -10.83
N GLU A 4 -0.25 -3.69 -10.82
CA GLU A 4 1.06 -4.13 -10.33
C GLU A 4 1.76 -4.90 -11.46
N PHE A 5 3.07 -4.75 -11.53
CA PHE A 5 3.93 -5.54 -12.40
C PHE A 5 5.33 -5.54 -11.82
N HIS A 6 5.75 -6.65 -11.22
CA HIS A 6 7.07 -6.79 -10.62
C HIS A 6 7.57 -8.22 -10.72
N TYR A 7 8.88 -8.37 -10.96
CA TYR A 7 9.58 -9.65 -10.87
C TYR A 7 10.25 -9.85 -9.51
N SER A 8 10.57 -8.75 -8.82
CA SER A 8 11.15 -8.77 -7.49
C SER A 8 10.13 -9.24 -6.45
N LYS A 9 10.64 -9.81 -5.37
CA LYS A 9 9.85 -10.15 -4.18
C LYS A 9 10.45 -9.45 -2.98
N VAL A 10 9.61 -8.86 -2.15
CA VAL A 10 10.04 -8.31 -0.86
C VAL A 10 10.08 -9.45 0.14
N GLU A 11 11.23 -9.67 0.76
CA GLU A 11 11.32 -10.55 1.93
C GLU A 11 10.83 -9.80 3.15
N TYR A 12 9.61 -10.12 3.55
CA TYR A 12 8.96 -9.54 4.72
C TYR A 12 8.83 -10.60 5.81
N THR A 13 9.38 -10.32 6.99
CA THR A 13 9.45 -11.26 8.12
C THR A 13 8.45 -10.95 9.25
N GLY A 14 7.71 -9.85 9.14
CA GLY A 14 6.64 -9.53 10.08
C GLY A 14 5.37 -10.36 9.84
N SER A 15 4.41 -10.25 10.75
CA SER A 15 3.15 -11.02 10.70
C SER A 15 1.91 -10.17 10.94
N ASN A 16 2.07 -8.87 11.21
CA ASN A 16 0.94 -8.00 11.49
C ASN A 16 0.35 -7.44 10.18
N LYS A 17 -0.96 -7.64 9.99
CA LYS A 17 -1.68 -7.08 8.85
C LYS A 17 -1.69 -5.54 8.84
N ASN A 18 -1.55 -4.91 10.00
CA ASN A 18 -1.54 -3.45 10.13
C ASN A 18 -0.23 -2.83 9.64
N ASP A 19 0.77 -3.64 9.29
CA ASP A 19 2.00 -3.16 8.67
C ASP A 19 1.77 -2.82 7.18
N PHE A 20 0.57 -3.03 6.66
CA PHE A 20 0.19 -2.79 5.27
C PHE A 20 -0.99 -1.81 5.16
N ALA A 21 -0.93 -0.93 4.17
CA ALA A 21 -1.96 0.05 3.87
C ALA A 21 -3.09 -0.51 3.02
N PHE A 22 -2.82 -1.55 2.21
CA PHE A 22 -3.76 -2.05 1.20
C PHE A 22 -4.03 -3.54 1.36
N GLU A 23 -5.31 -3.90 1.42
CA GLU A 23 -5.76 -5.27 1.17
C GLU A 23 -5.97 -5.49 -0.33
N MET A 24 -5.33 -6.53 -0.86
CA MET A 24 -5.39 -6.86 -2.28
C MET A 24 -6.72 -7.54 -2.59
N LYS A 25 -7.51 -6.92 -3.48
CA LYS A 25 -8.71 -7.56 -4.06
C LYS A 25 -8.39 -8.40 -5.29
N ARG A 26 -7.29 -8.06 -5.99
CA ARG A 26 -6.77 -8.74 -7.18
C ARG A 26 -5.27 -8.45 -7.29
N GLY A 27 -4.48 -9.45 -7.68
CA GLY A 27 -3.02 -9.36 -7.69
C GLY A 27 -2.40 -10.09 -6.49
N VAL A 28 -1.08 -9.96 -6.33
CA VAL A 28 -0.24 -10.60 -5.32
C VAL A 28 0.23 -9.57 -4.29
N GLY A 29 0.67 -8.38 -4.71
CA GLY A 29 1.30 -7.43 -3.80
C GLY A 29 2.56 -7.99 -3.13
N ILE A 30 2.83 -7.54 -1.89
CA ILE A 30 4.03 -7.97 -1.15
C ILE A 30 3.86 -9.38 -0.57
N THR A 31 2.69 -9.71 -0.02
CA THR A 31 2.48 -10.96 0.74
C THR A 31 1.57 -11.98 0.04
N GLY A 32 1.02 -11.66 -1.13
CA GLY A 32 -0.07 -12.42 -1.76
C GLY A 32 -1.47 -11.95 -1.37
N LYS A 33 -1.59 -11.17 -0.27
CA LYS A 33 -2.87 -10.66 0.24
C LYS A 33 -2.83 -9.17 0.59
N TYR A 34 -1.66 -8.65 0.94
CA TYR A 34 -1.48 -7.26 1.36
C TYR A 34 -0.33 -6.59 0.60
N ASP A 35 -0.47 -5.29 0.35
CA ASP A 35 0.55 -4.41 -0.23
C ASP A 35 0.57 -3.04 0.49
N GLY A 36 1.54 -2.19 0.18
CA GLY A 36 1.68 -0.87 0.77
C GLY A 36 2.28 -0.96 2.16
N LEU A 37 3.49 -1.51 2.27
CA LEU A 37 4.20 -1.62 3.54
C LEU A 37 4.40 -0.24 4.17
N LEU A 38 3.95 -0.10 5.42
CA LEU A 38 3.97 1.12 6.19
C LEU A 38 5.21 1.16 7.09
N LYS A 39 5.93 2.27 7.04
CA LYS A 39 6.93 2.60 8.06
C LYS A 39 6.91 4.10 8.33
N ASN A 40 6.56 4.46 9.56
CA ASN A 40 6.31 5.86 9.91
C ASN A 40 5.29 6.47 8.95
N LYS A 41 5.61 7.60 8.31
CA LYS A 41 4.74 8.32 7.37
C LYS A 41 4.99 7.94 5.90
N THR A 42 5.57 6.77 5.67
CA THR A 42 5.97 6.30 4.34
C THR A 42 5.23 5.02 3.98
N VAL A 43 4.68 4.98 2.77
CA VAL A 43 4.10 3.79 2.15
C VAL A 43 5.01 3.35 1.01
N ALA A 44 5.46 2.09 1.05
CA ALA A 44 6.15 1.44 -0.06
C ALA A 44 5.24 0.37 -0.67
N SER A 45 4.91 0.49 -1.96
CA SER A 45 3.88 -0.31 -2.61
C SER A 45 4.32 -0.73 -4.01
N TYR A 46 3.92 -1.94 -4.42
CA TYR A 46 4.03 -2.39 -5.80
C TYR A 46 2.87 -1.89 -6.68
N ILE A 47 1.75 -1.47 -6.09
CA ILE A 47 0.63 -0.92 -6.83
C ILE A 47 0.99 0.45 -7.40
N HIS A 48 1.03 0.53 -8.72
CA HIS A 48 0.96 1.78 -9.45
C HIS A 48 -0.49 2.28 -9.42
N THR A 49 -0.76 3.17 -8.47
CA THR A 49 -2.07 3.75 -8.26
C THR A 49 -2.31 4.90 -9.24
N HIS A 50 -3.43 4.84 -9.97
CA HIS A 50 -3.87 5.92 -10.86
C HIS A 50 -4.63 6.97 -10.04
N THR A 51 -3.89 7.90 -9.44
CA THR A 51 -4.43 8.89 -8.47
C THR A 51 -5.46 9.84 -9.09
N SER A 52 -5.42 10.10 -10.40
CA SER A 52 -6.44 10.89 -11.10
C SER A 52 -7.85 10.31 -11.02
N CYS A 53 -7.97 9.00 -10.81
CA CYS A 53 -9.26 8.31 -10.64
C CYS A 53 -9.62 8.08 -9.16
N LEU A 54 -8.80 8.59 -8.22
CA LEU A 54 -8.99 8.49 -6.79
C LEU A 54 -8.85 9.89 -6.17
N PRO A 55 -9.87 10.75 -6.32
CA PRO A 55 -9.77 12.16 -5.91
C PRO A 55 -9.41 12.33 -4.43
N ASP A 56 -9.87 11.42 -3.58
CA ASP A 56 -9.62 11.48 -2.14
C ASP A 56 -8.27 10.88 -1.73
N PHE A 57 -7.50 10.29 -2.65
CA PHE A 57 -6.25 9.59 -2.30
C PHE A 57 -5.26 10.52 -1.61
N ALA A 58 -4.97 11.68 -2.21
CA ALA A 58 -3.99 12.62 -1.67
C ALA A 58 -4.46 13.21 -0.33
N TYR A 59 -5.75 13.54 -0.22
CA TYR A 59 -6.34 14.04 1.01
C TYR A 59 -6.25 12.99 2.13
N ASN A 60 -6.71 11.76 1.89
CA ASN A 60 -6.69 10.71 2.91
C ASN A 60 -5.26 10.31 3.31
N PHE A 61 -4.33 10.27 2.35
CA PHE A 61 -2.93 9.99 2.62
C PHE A 61 -2.27 11.07 3.49
N THR A 62 -2.59 12.34 3.27
CA THR A 62 -2.07 13.43 4.10
C THR A 62 -2.78 13.54 5.44
N GLN A 63 -4.08 13.24 5.49
CA GLN A 63 -4.85 13.21 6.73
C GLN A 63 -4.39 12.08 7.66
N SER A 64 -4.05 10.91 7.13
CA SER A 64 -3.55 9.79 7.97
C SER A 64 -2.28 10.16 8.74
N ILE A 65 -1.45 11.04 8.16
CA ILE A 65 -0.23 11.56 8.81
C ILE A 65 -0.57 12.45 10.01
N ILE A 66 -1.65 13.24 9.91
CA ILE A 66 -2.14 14.11 10.99
C ILE A 66 -2.75 13.26 12.10
N ASP A 67 -3.52 12.23 11.73
CA ASP A 67 -4.20 11.33 12.65
C ASP A 67 -3.26 10.37 13.41
N GLY A 68 -1.96 10.41 13.10
CA GLY A 68 -0.93 9.58 13.75
C GLY A 68 -0.98 8.11 13.33
N LYS A 69 -1.50 7.83 12.13
CA LYS A 69 -1.42 6.52 11.50
C LYS A 69 -0.12 6.33 10.72
#